data_AF-A0A401HBC1-F1
#
_entry.id   AF-A0A401HBC1-F1
#
_cell.length_a   1.000
_cell.length_b   1.000
_cell.length_c   1.000
_cell.angle_alpha   90.00
_cell.angle_beta   90.00
_cell.angle_gamma   90.00
#
_symmetry.space_group_name_H-M   'P 1'
#
loop_
_entity.id
_entity.type
_entity.pdbx_description
1 polymer ?
#
loop_
_entity_poly.entity_id
_entity_poly.type
_entity_poly.pdbx_seq_one_letter_code
_entity_poly.pdbx_strand_id
1 'polypeptide(L)'
;MSRKASIKAGIPAYNEEKYIAKVVLKARRHVDEVIVVNDGPTDMTCEIAKALGATVINRPRNMGYGAALRTLFLEARKRDPDALVVLDADDQHDP
;
A
#
# COMPACT_ATOMS: atom_id res chain seq x y z
N MET A 1 -15.44 22.04 -16.41
CA MET A 1 -14.37 21.90 -15.39
C MET A 1 -13.84 20.49 -15.48
N SER A 2 -12.52 20.29 -15.51
CA SER A 2 -11.91 18.95 -15.52
C SER A 2 -12.08 18.30 -14.13
N ARG A 3 -12.41 17.00 -14.09
CA ARG A 3 -12.47 16.23 -12.83
C ARG A 3 -11.07 16.10 -12.24
N LYS A 4 -10.92 16.23 -10.92
CA LYS A 4 -9.67 15.91 -10.22
C LYS A 4 -9.32 14.44 -10.45
N ALA A 5 -8.09 14.14 -10.87
CA ALA A 5 -7.63 12.78 -11.03
C ALA A 5 -7.61 12.05 -9.67
N SER A 6 -8.12 10.82 -9.65
CA SER A 6 -8.09 9.87 -8.53
C SER A 6 -6.79 9.07 -8.60
N ILE A 7 -5.91 9.29 -7.62
CA ILE A 7 -4.59 8.65 -7.57
C ILE A 7 -4.52 7.76 -6.34
N LYS A 8 -3.95 6.58 -6.50
CA LYS A 8 -3.76 5.59 -5.42
C LYS A 8 -2.29 5.24 -5.29
N ALA A 9 -1.82 5.06 -4.07
CA ALA A 9 -0.53 4.42 -3.82
C ALA A 9 -0.76 2.97 -3.40
N GLY A 10 0.02 2.06 -3.96
CA GLY A 10 0.00 0.66 -3.63
C GLY A 10 1.34 0.20 -3.07
N ILE A 11 1.31 -0.42 -1.89
CA ILE A 11 2.51 -0.79 -1.14
C ILE A 11 2.44 -2.28 -0.80
N PRO A 12 3.14 -3.16 -1.55
CA PRO A 12 3.40 -4.51 -1.06
C PRO A 12 4.32 -4.45 0.16
N ALA A 13 4.00 -5.18 1.22
CA ALA A 13 4.77 -5.17 2.46
C ALA A 13 4.90 -6.58 3.05
N TYR A 14 6.05 -6.86 3.66
CA TYR A 14 6.33 -8.07 4.41
C TYR A 14 7.43 -7.80 5.46
N ASN A 15 7.08 -7.78 6.74
CA ASN A 15 8.00 -7.48 7.84
C ASN A 15 8.61 -6.08 7.82
N GLU A 16 7.77 -5.05 7.67
CA GLU A 16 8.18 -3.66 7.45
C GLU A 16 7.72 -2.72 8.57
N GLU A 17 7.47 -3.24 9.79
CA GLU A 17 6.99 -2.44 10.94
C GLU A 17 7.89 -1.22 11.26
N LYS A 18 9.17 -1.28 10.90
CA LYS A 18 10.16 -0.20 11.10
C LYS A 18 9.98 0.98 10.14
N TYR A 19 9.46 0.74 8.93
CA TYR A 19 9.46 1.71 7.84
C TYR A 19 8.06 2.08 7.36
N ILE A 20 7.09 1.15 7.44
CA ILE A 20 5.75 1.30 6.88
C ILE A 20 5.04 2.56 7.39
N ALA A 21 5.28 2.96 8.63
CA ALA A 21 4.71 4.18 9.19
C ALA A 21 5.10 5.43 8.39
N LYS A 22 6.40 5.54 8.07
CA LYS A 22 6.96 6.68 7.33
C LYS A 22 6.45 6.69 5.89
N VAL A 23 6.50 5.53 5.22
CA VAL A 23 6.05 5.41 3.82
C VAL A 23 4.57 5.75 3.69
N VAL A 24 3.70 5.22 4.56
CA VAL A 24 2.26 5.53 4.55
C VAL A 24 2.01 7.02 4.81
N LEU A 25 2.67 7.62 5.81
CA LEU A 25 2.48 9.03 6.15
C LEU A 25 2.94 9.98 5.03
N LYS A 26 4.03 9.65 4.33
CA LYS A 26 4.49 10.43 3.17
C LYS A 26 3.53 10.27 2.00
N ALA A 27 3.25 9.03 1.58
CA ALA A 27 2.40 8.74 0.43
C ALA A 27 1.01 9.38 0.54
N ARG A 28 0.38 9.34 1.72
CA ARG A 28 -0.95 9.94 1.97
C ARG A 28 -1.04 11.44 1.70
N ARG A 29 0.09 12.16 1.61
CA ARG A 29 0.11 13.60 1.27
C ARG A 29 -0.13 13.84 -0.23
N HIS A 30 0.09 12.82 -1.05
CA HIS A 30 0.12 12.93 -2.51
C HIS A 30 -1.00 12.16 -3.21
N VAL A 31 -1.64 11.20 -2.53
CA VAL A 31 -2.67 10.31 -3.11
C VAL A 31 -3.96 10.32 -2.32
N ASP A 32 -5.07 9.93 -2.96
CA ASP A 32 -6.39 9.90 -2.32
C ASP A 32 -6.58 8.66 -1.42
N GLU A 33 -5.81 7.58 -1.62
CA GLU A 33 -5.78 6.39 -0.75
C GLU A 33 -4.47 5.63 -0.90
N VAL A 34 -4.01 5.07 0.21
CA VAL A 34 -2.89 4.13 0.27
C VAL A 34 -3.43 2.73 0.51
N ILE A 35 -3.06 1.78 -0.34
CA ILE A 35 -3.43 0.36 -0.27
C ILE A 35 -2.17 -0.42 0.09
N VAL A 36 -2.14 -1.01 1.28
CA VAL A 36 -1.05 -1.89 1.71
C VAL A 36 -1.47 -3.34 1.53
N VAL A 37 -0.67 -4.13 0.82
CA VAL A 37 -0.84 -5.59 0.76
C VAL A 37 0.17 -6.23 1.69
N ASN A 38 -0.29 -6.67 2.86
CA ASN A 38 0.56 -7.36 3.82
C ASN A 38 0.66 -8.85 3.48
N ASP A 39 1.86 -9.32 3.18
CA ASP A 39 2.11 -10.67 2.69
C ASP A 39 2.42 -11.70 3.79
N GLY A 40 1.52 -11.82 4.77
CA GLY A 40 1.66 -12.77 5.86
C GLY A 40 1.79 -12.10 7.23
N PRO A 41 1.31 -12.76 8.30
CA PRO A 41 1.34 -12.20 9.64
C PRO A 41 2.66 -12.57 10.32
N THR A 42 3.60 -11.64 10.35
CA THR A 42 4.90 -11.89 10.98
C THR A 42 5.38 -10.74 11.88
N ASP A 43 4.74 -9.56 11.82
CA ASP A 43 5.08 -8.39 12.63
C ASP A 43 3.90 -7.38 12.73
N MET A 44 4.15 -6.16 13.23
CA MET A 44 3.14 -5.12 13.41
C MET A 44 2.81 -4.29 12.15
N THR A 45 3.30 -4.69 10.96
CA THR A 45 3.15 -3.91 9.71
C THR A 45 1.68 -3.57 9.41
N CYS A 46 0.80 -4.55 9.58
CA CYS A 46 -0.63 -4.44 9.28
C CYS A 46 -1.33 -3.45 10.21
N GLU A 47 -1.06 -3.57 11.51
CA GLU A 47 -1.62 -2.75 12.58
C GLU A 47 -1.20 -1.29 12.41
N ILE A 48 0.09 -1.05 12.18
CA ILE A 48 0.65 0.29 11.97
C ILE A 48 0.02 0.95 10.73
N ALA A 49 -0.01 0.24 9.60
CA ALA A 49 -0.60 0.77 8.36
C ALA A 49 -2.10 1.13 8.53
N LYS A 50 -2.88 0.25 9.16
CA LYS A 50 -4.30 0.52 9.46
C LYS A 50 -4.48 1.73 10.37
N ALA A 51 -3.69 1.82 11.45
CA ALA A 51 -3.77 2.94 12.40
C ALA A 51 -3.48 4.30 11.73
N LEU A 52 -2.67 4.29 10.66
CA LEU A 52 -2.33 5.48 9.88
C LEU A 52 -3.29 5.74 8.71
N GLY A 53 -4.41 5.01 8.63
CA GLY A 53 -5.47 5.25 7.65
C GLY A 53 -5.24 4.65 6.27
N ALA A 54 -4.32 3.68 6.13
CA ALA A 54 -4.21 2.89 4.91
C ALA A 54 -5.29 1.80 4.86
N THR A 55 -5.74 1.46 3.65
CA THR A 55 -6.51 0.24 3.42
C THR A 55 -5.55 -0.94 3.40
N VAL A 56 -5.72 -1.90 4.29
CA VAL A 56 -4.81 -3.05 4.40
C VAL A 56 -5.48 -4.35 3.95
N ILE A 57 -4.86 -5.00 2.97
CA ILE A 57 -5.24 -6.30 2.44
C ILE A 57 -4.29 -7.33 3.01
N ASN A 58 -4.74 -8.08 4.01
CA ASN A 58 -3.90 -9.05 4.69
C ASN A 58 -3.98 -10.42 4.00
N ARG A 59 -2.82 -11.00 3.71
CA ARG A 59 -2.72 -12.38 3.18
C ARG A 59 -2.37 -13.34 4.32
N PRO A 60 -2.89 -14.58 4.29
CA PRO A 60 -2.71 -15.53 5.39
C PRO A 60 -1.28 -16.09 5.48
N ARG A 61 -0.49 -16.00 4.41
CA ARG A 61 0.90 -16.45 4.35
C ARG A 61 1.65 -15.68 3.27
N ASN A 62 2.97 -15.65 3.39
CA ASN A 62 3.85 -15.10 2.36
C ASN A 62 3.74 -15.93 1.07
N MET A 63 3.37 -15.27 -0.03
CA MET A 63 3.31 -15.85 -1.37
C MET A 63 4.27 -15.16 -2.36
N GLY A 64 5.14 -14.29 -1.86
CA GLY A 64 6.12 -13.53 -2.61
C GLY A 64 5.59 -12.21 -3.15
N TYR A 65 6.54 -11.31 -3.43
CA TYR A 65 6.32 -9.94 -3.91
C TYR A 65 5.44 -9.87 -5.16
N GLY A 66 5.71 -10.71 -6.17
CA GLY A 66 4.91 -10.74 -7.40
C GLY A 66 3.45 -11.11 -7.15
N ALA A 67 3.18 -12.01 -6.20
CA ALA A 67 1.82 -12.30 -5.80
C ALA A 67 1.20 -11.10 -5.06
N ALA A 68 1.96 -10.38 -4.24
CA ALA A 68 1.47 -9.22 -3.50
C ALA A 68 1.08 -8.09 -4.48
N LEU A 69 1.92 -7.83 -5.49
CA LEU A 69 1.61 -6.94 -6.61
C LEU A 69 0.35 -7.36 -7.36
N ARG A 70 0.19 -8.67 -7.65
CA ARG A 70 -1.03 -9.15 -8.29
C ARG A 70 -2.28 -8.85 -7.46
N THR A 71 -2.24 -9.10 -6.16
CA THR A 71 -3.34 -8.73 -5.25
C THR A 71 -3.56 -7.22 -5.27
N LEU A 72 -2.50 -6.42 -5.20
CA LEU A 72 -2.57 -4.96 -5.23
C LEU A 72 -3.25 -4.44 -6.50
N PHE A 73 -2.86 -4.92 -7.68
CA PHE A 73 -3.46 -4.51 -8.95
C PHE A 73 -4.94 -4.89 -9.05
N LEU A 74 -5.32 -6.07 -8.54
CA LEU A 74 -6.73 -6.47 -8.49
C LEU A 74 -7.55 -5.56 -7.57
N GLU A 75 -6.98 -5.18 -6.43
CA GLU A 75 -7.63 -4.29 -5.46
C GLU A 75 -7.72 -2.85 -5.94
N ALA A 76 -6.67 -2.33 -6.57
CA ALA A 76 -6.67 -1.03 -7.20
C ALA A 76 -7.70 -0.96 -8.33
N ARG A 77 -7.79 -1.99 -9.19
CA ARG A 77 -8.76 -2.03 -10.29
C ARG A 77 -10.21 -1.96 -9.80
N LYS A 78 -10.53 -2.54 -8.65
CA LYS A 78 -11.89 -2.43 -8.05
C LYS A 78 -12.26 -0.99 -7.66
N ARG A 79 -11.26 -0.11 -7.48
CA ARG A 79 -11.44 1.30 -7.08
C ARG A 79 -11.45 2.25 -8.28
N ASP A 80 -11.19 1.74 -9.48
CA ASP A 80 -11.18 2.50 -10.74
C ASP A 80 -10.41 3.85 -10.68
N PRO A 81 -9.13 3.86 -10.25
CA PRO A 81 -8.35 5.08 -10.19
C PRO A 81 -7.86 5.51 -11.58
N ASP A 82 -7.62 6.81 -11.75
CA ASP A 82 -6.98 7.33 -12.96
C ASP A 82 -5.47 6.94 -13.01
N ALA A 83 -4.84 6.76 -11.84
CA ALA A 83 -3.47 6.27 -11.73
C ALA A 83 -3.23 5.45 -10.45
N LEU A 84 -2.36 4.44 -10.55
CA LEU A 84 -1.79 3.70 -9.43
C LEU A 84 -0.27 3.89 -9.43
N VAL A 85 0.26 4.38 -8.32
CA VAL A 85 1.71 4.44 -8.07
C VAL A 85 2.07 3.29 -7.15
N VAL A 86 3.08 2.50 -7.50
CA VAL A 86 3.59 1.44 -6.63
C VAL A 86 4.83 1.96 -5.90
N LEU A 87 4.87 1.75 -4.58
CA LEU A 87 5.98 2.14 -3.72
C LEU A 87 6.41 0.93 -2.89
N ASP A 88 7.71 0.81 -2.64
CA ASP A 88 8.24 -0.18 -1.69
C ASP A 88 8.06 0.30 -0.24
N ALA A 89 7.92 -0.66 0.67
CA ALA A 89 7.60 -0.43 2.07
C ALA A 89 8.82 -0.04 2.94
N ASP A 90 10.04 -0.06 2.38
CA ASP A 90 11.33 0.06 3.07
C ASP A 90 11.96 1.47 3.01
N ASP A 91 11.18 2.48 2.59
CA ASP A 91 11.59 3.90 2.48
C ASP A 91 12.76 4.15 1.51
N GLN A 92 13.03 3.23 0.57
CA GLN A 92 13.98 3.47 -0.54
C GLN A 92 13.45 4.46 -1.58
N HIS A 93 12.13 4.57 -1.71
CA HIS A 93 11.45 5.55 -2.54
C HIS A 93 11.07 6.78 -1.71
N ASP A 94 11.24 7.99 -2.26
CA ASP A 94 10.74 9.23 -1.65
C ASP A 94 9.38 9.60 -2.29
N PRO A 95 8.25 9.33 -1.60
CA PRO A 95 6.90 9.58 -2.11
C PRO A 95 6.55 11.07 -2.08
#